data_AF-A9D4U3-F1
#
_entry.id   AF-A9D4U3-F1
#
_cell.length_a   1.000
_cell.length_b   1.000
_cell.length_c   1.000
_cell.angle_alpha   90.00
_cell.angle_beta   90.00
_cell.angle_gamma   90.00
#
_symmetry.space_group_name_H-M   'P 1'
#
loop_
_entity.id
_entity.type
_entity.pdbx_description
1 polymer ?
#
loop_
_entity_poly.entity_id
_entity_poly.type
_entity_poly.pdbx_seq_one_letter_code
_entity_poly.pdbx_strand_id
1 'polypeptide(L)'
;MKIIFPSDSNLDQYVSSQQKFSSIVGSARGYPFVSASGISGNQSSHFLARVEADVIAQNPQTCVAGFGTNNAAWAHENDISNATMTSSYISDMDAATDLLLTAGIFPVLFTPPPARIPEMCFRLPHLVDALATLCDSKSIGFVNIYDAIAGVAIESSKASFLALYLADPDKHHLAAAGHAFIGDMDWSAIPAPNMPTLGAVLDETHNGSFGNVNGGTFRVVIPTAAMSQPGTVTMERATFQGHPDEPITFSKVFSGAQSSGANASSLVPMRINGQTAFTVPQGGKITSDPYPSSGGPRIFTGHCNGGSGADRLSAKTSVPGVATFYKPGDEAACLSVSGFTGYSGYLSLVTEIQTDGF
;
A
#
# COMPACT_ATOMS: atom_id res chain seq x y z
N MET A 1 -13.43 -2.29 -6.07
CA MET A 1 -12.24 -2.90 -6.69
C MET A 1 -11.68 -3.96 -5.75
N LYS A 2 -11.17 -5.06 -6.30
CA LYS A 2 -10.77 -6.26 -5.57
C LYS A 2 -9.39 -6.71 -6.02
N ILE A 3 -8.57 -7.03 -5.03
CA ILE A 3 -7.25 -7.66 -5.20
C ILE A 3 -7.27 -9.01 -4.48
N ILE A 4 -6.58 -9.98 -5.06
CA ILE A 4 -6.44 -11.31 -4.47
C ILE A 4 -4.97 -11.64 -4.33
N PHE A 5 -4.61 -12.22 -3.20
CA PHE A 5 -3.26 -12.63 -2.85
C PHE A 5 -3.21 -14.16 -2.71
N PRO A 6 -3.08 -14.91 -3.82
CA PRO A 6 -2.77 -16.33 -3.74
C PRO A 6 -1.30 -16.53 -3.36
N SER A 7 -1.07 -17.27 -2.27
CA SER A 7 0.25 -17.50 -1.70
C SER A 7 0.38 -18.89 -1.08
N ASP A 8 1.56 -19.20 -0.54
CA ASP A 8 1.78 -20.33 0.36
C ASP A 8 1.71 -19.91 1.85
N SER A 9 2.18 -20.75 2.77
CA SER A 9 2.13 -20.46 4.21
C SER A 9 3.04 -19.31 4.66
N ASN A 10 4.07 -18.94 3.89
CA ASN A 10 5.05 -17.95 4.35
C ASN A 10 4.51 -16.54 4.53
N LEU A 11 3.36 -16.22 3.93
CA LEU A 11 2.86 -14.85 3.86
C LEU A 11 1.48 -14.63 4.49
N ASP A 12 0.73 -15.68 4.80
CA ASP A 12 -0.64 -15.53 5.30
C ASP A 12 -0.97 -16.40 6.54
N GLN A 13 0.04 -17.03 7.15
CA GLN A 13 -0.10 -17.84 8.36
C GLN A 13 0.70 -17.26 9.56
N TYR A 14 0.43 -17.78 10.76
CA TYR A 14 1.13 -17.48 12.02
C TYR A 14 1.06 -16.04 12.55
N VAL A 15 0.38 -15.14 11.82
CA VAL A 15 0.11 -13.76 12.26
C VAL A 15 -1.39 -13.50 12.32
N SER A 16 -1.80 -12.45 13.05
CA SER A 16 -3.21 -12.05 13.10
C SER A 16 -3.72 -11.62 11.71
N SER A 17 -5.04 -11.62 11.50
CA SER A 17 -5.65 -11.25 10.21
C SER A 17 -5.26 -9.85 9.72
N GLN A 18 -4.97 -8.91 10.62
CA GLN A 18 -4.52 -7.54 10.30
C GLN A 18 -3.03 -7.48 9.92
N GLN A 19 -2.25 -8.46 10.36
CA GLN A 19 -0.81 -8.56 10.12
C GLN A 19 -0.45 -9.43 8.92
N LYS A 20 -1.43 -10.10 8.31
CA LYS A 20 -1.21 -10.87 7.09
C LYS A 20 -0.67 -9.99 5.98
N PHE A 21 0.21 -10.55 5.15
CA PHE A 21 0.79 -9.86 4.00
C PHE A 21 -0.30 -9.26 3.11
N SER A 22 -1.30 -10.07 2.78
CA SER A 22 -2.43 -9.63 1.96
C SER A 22 -3.11 -8.39 2.52
N SER A 23 -3.34 -8.36 3.84
CA SER A 23 -4.04 -7.28 4.53
C SER A 23 -3.18 -6.02 4.58
N ILE A 24 -1.88 -6.15 4.85
CA ILE A 24 -0.96 -5.00 4.90
C ILE A 24 -0.80 -4.40 3.50
N VAL A 25 -0.44 -5.20 2.49
CA VAL A 25 -0.19 -4.71 1.12
C VAL A 25 -1.47 -4.25 0.45
N GLY A 26 -2.56 -5.02 0.58
CA GLY A 26 -3.85 -4.64 0.02
C GLY A 26 -4.37 -3.32 0.60
N SER A 27 -4.28 -3.14 1.93
CA SER A 27 -4.68 -1.88 2.58
C SER A 27 -3.73 -0.73 2.22
N ALA A 28 -2.42 -1.00 2.15
CA ALA A 28 -1.41 -0.05 1.72
C ALA A 28 -1.63 0.46 0.28
N ARG A 29 -2.18 -0.36 -0.61
CA ARG A 29 -2.51 0.05 -1.98
C ARG A 29 -3.95 0.55 -2.14
N GLY A 30 -4.67 0.68 -1.02
CA GLY A 30 -6.03 1.21 -1.01
C GLY A 30 -7.07 0.27 -1.62
N TYR A 31 -6.82 -1.03 -1.67
CA TYR A 31 -7.86 -1.95 -2.16
C TYR A 31 -8.90 -2.19 -1.06
N PRO A 32 -10.19 -1.88 -1.31
CA PRO A 32 -11.24 -2.02 -0.29
C PRO A 32 -11.65 -3.48 -0.05
N PHE A 33 -11.38 -4.36 -1.02
CA PHE A 33 -11.62 -5.79 -0.91
C PHE A 33 -10.33 -6.56 -1.16
N VAL A 34 -9.80 -7.13 -0.08
CA VAL A 34 -8.59 -7.94 -0.05
C VAL A 34 -9.00 -9.38 0.27
N SER A 35 -8.71 -10.31 -0.64
CA SER A 35 -8.90 -11.74 -0.40
C SER A 35 -7.55 -12.42 -0.25
N ALA A 36 -7.29 -12.95 0.95
CA ALA A 36 -6.16 -13.86 1.17
C ALA A 36 -6.60 -15.27 0.78
N SER A 37 -6.01 -15.84 -0.26
CA SER A 37 -6.27 -17.23 -0.68
C SER A 37 -5.07 -18.14 -0.44
N GLY A 38 -4.13 -17.71 0.42
CA GLY A 38 -2.97 -18.49 0.82
C GLY A 38 -3.34 -19.86 1.40
N ILE A 39 -2.74 -20.93 0.88
CA ILE A 39 -2.94 -22.31 1.37
C ILE A 39 -1.58 -22.91 1.74
N SER A 40 -1.50 -23.49 2.93
CA SER A 40 -0.29 -24.15 3.43
C SER A 40 0.23 -25.22 2.48
N GLY A 41 1.54 -25.25 2.25
CA GLY A 41 2.17 -26.30 1.44
C GLY A 41 1.94 -26.18 -0.06
N ASN A 42 1.21 -25.16 -0.54
CA ASN A 42 0.99 -24.99 -1.97
C ASN A 42 2.29 -24.63 -2.72
N GLN A 43 2.45 -25.26 -3.88
CA GLN A 43 3.50 -24.99 -4.86
C GLN A 43 2.87 -24.23 -6.05
N SER A 44 3.69 -23.80 -7.02
CA SER A 44 3.22 -23.21 -8.28
C SER A 44 2.18 -24.08 -9.01
N SER A 45 2.37 -25.40 -9.05
CA SER A 45 1.45 -26.35 -9.69
C SER A 45 0.08 -26.38 -9.02
N HIS A 46 0.04 -26.27 -7.69
CA HIS A 46 -1.21 -26.17 -6.93
C HIS A 46 -1.92 -24.84 -7.19
N PHE A 47 -1.18 -23.75 -7.39
CA PHE A 47 -1.76 -22.47 -7.81
C PHE A 47 -2.38 -22.56 -9.20
N LEU A 48 -1.65 -23.11 -10.19
CA LEU A 48 -2.16 -23.33 -11.54
C LEU A 48 -3.47 -24.14 -11.52
N ALA A 49 -3.52 -25.22 -10.75
CA ALA A 49 -4.70 -26.09 -10.68
C ALA A 49 -5.96 -25.41 -10.10
N ARG A 50 -5.81 -24.32 -9.34
CA ARG A 50 -6.91 -23.66 -8.63
C ARG A 50 -7.15 -22.21 -9.06
N VAL A 51 -6.31 -21.63 -9.92
CA VAL A 51 -6.38 -20.20 -10.27
C VAL A 51 -7.75 -19.81 -10.81
N GLU A 52 -8.40 -20.69 -11.56
CA GLU A 52 -9.76 -20.45 -12.07
C GLU A 52 -10.79 -20.33 -10.94
N ALA A 53 -10.82 -21.29 -10.02
CA ALA A 53 -11.81 -21.34 -8.94
C ALA A 53 -11.52 -20.33 -7.82
N ASP A 54 -10.26 -20.18 -7.44
CA ASP A 54 -9.87 -19.40 -6.28
C ASP A 54 -9.58 -17.94 -6.61
N VAL A 55 -9.29 -17.60 -7.87
CA VAL A 55 -8.94 -16.24 -8.28
C VAL A 55 -9.85 -15.72 -9.37
N ILE A 56 -9.94 -16.38 -10.52
CA ILE A 56 -10.68 -15.85 -11.68
C ILE A 56 -12.17 -15.76 -11.38
N ALA A 57 -12.77 -16.79 -10.77
CA ALA A 57 -14.18 -16.78 -10.37
C ALA A 57 -14.53 -15.66 -9.38
N GLN A 58 -13.53 -15.13 -8.68
CA GLN A 58 -13.70 -14.00 -7.78
C GLN A 58 -13.65 -12.64 -8.50
N ASN A 59 -13.37 -12.61 -9.81
CA ASN A 59 -13.30 -11.46 -10.71
C ASN A 59 -12.53 -10.25 -10.16
N PRO A 60 -11.28 -10.41 -9.68
CA PRO A 60 -10.47 -9.28 -9.23
C PRO A 60 -9.94 -8.46 -10.42
N GLN A 61 -9.55 -7.21 -10.16
CA GLN A 61 -8.82 -6.42 -11.16
C GLN A 61 -7.32 -6.77 -11.17
N THR A 62 -6.80 -7.22 -10.02
CA THR A 62 -5.38 -7.49 -9.84
C THR A 62 -5.19 -8.76 -9.03
N CYS A 63 -4.25 -9.60 -9.45
CA CYS A 63 -3.83 -10.80 -8.73
C CYS A 63 -2.36 -10.62 -8.34
N VAL A 64 -2.04 -10.66 -7.05
CA VAL A 64 -0.68 -10.53 -6.54
C VAL A 64 -0.24 -11.88 -5.99
N ALA A 65 0.49 -12.64 -6.80
CA ALA A 65 0.77 -14.05 -6.56
C ALA A 65 2.24 -14.29 -6.25
N GLY A 66 2.52 -15.18 -5.30
CA GLY A 66 3.89 -15.63 -5.08
C GLY A 66 3.98 -16.99 -4.41
N PHE A 67 4.89 -17.78 -4.96
CA PHE A 67 5.15 -19.18 -4.66
C PHE A 67 6.63 -19.45 -4.85
N GLY A 68 7.11 -20.56 -4.29
CA GLY A 68 8.47 -21.05 -4.53
C GLY A 68 9.12 -21.69 -3.32
N THR A 69 8.68 -21.32 -2.11
CA THR A 69 9.11 -21.94 -0.86
C THR A 69 8.92 -23.45 -0.90
N ASN A 70 7.69 -23.90 -1.16
CA ASN A 70 7.36 -25.32 -1.19
C ASN A 70 7.91 -26.03 -2.44
N ASN A 71 8.13 -25.30 -3.54
CA ASN A 71 8.82 -25.86 -4.71
C ASN A 71 10.27 -26.21 -4.35
N ALA A 72 10.97 -25.32 -3.66
CA ALA A 72 12.35 -25.54 -3.22
C ALA A 72 12.46 -26.65 -2.17
N ALA A 73 11.55 -26.67 -1.19
CA ALA A 73 11.49 -27.73 -0.17
C ALA A 73 11.21 -29.10 -0.79
N TRP A 74 10.17 -29.21 -1.63
CA TRP A 74 9.80 -30.45 -2.30
C TRP A 74 10.91 -30.96 -3.23
N ALA A 75 11.55 -30.06 -4.00
CA ALA A 75 12.66 -30.44 -4.86
C ALA A 75 13.87 -30.97 -4.07
N HIS A 76 14.12 -30.44 -2.87
CA HIS A 76 15.14 -30.99 -1.99
C HIS A 76 14.78 -32.39 -1.48
N GLU A 77 13.55 -32.57 -0.96
CA GLU A 77 13.09 -33.86 -0.40
C GLU A 77 13.09 -35.00 -1.43
N ASN A 78 12.96 -34.68 -2.71
CA ASN A 78 12.85 -35.65 -3.80
C ASN A 78 14.09 -35.71 -4.71
N ASP A 79 15.22 -35.12 -4.28
CA ASP A 79 16.50 -35.09 -5.01
C ASP A 79 16.37 -34.56 -6.46
N ILE A 80 15.57 -33.51 -6.63
CA ILE A 80 15.33 -32.87 -7.92
C ILE A 80 16.37 -31.77 -8.14
N SER A 81 16.94 -31.74 -9.34
CA SER A 81 17.93 -30.72 -9.71
C SER A 81 17.33 -29.31 -9.72
N ASN A 82 18.16 -28.29 -9.48
CA ASN A 82 17.71 -26.89 -9.54
C ASN A 82 17.16 -26.54 -10.93
N ALA A 83 17.75 -27.06 -12.01
CA ALA A 83 17.27 -26.83 -13.38
C ALA A 83 15.87 -27.40 -13.60
N THR A 84 15.60 -28.63 -13.14
CA THR A 84 14.29 -29.26 -13.24
C THR A 84 13.25 -28.52 -12.41
N MET A 85 13.59 -28.15 -11.16
CA MET A 85 12.73 -27.37 -10.27
C MET A 85 12.37 -26.00 -10.86
N THR A 86 13.36 -25.25 -11.36
CA THR A 86 13.13 -23.94 -11.97
C THR A 86 12.28 -24.06 -13.23
N SER A 87 12.54 -25.07 -14.07
CA SER A 87 11.76 -25.29 -15.30
C SER A 87 10.30 -25.61 -15.00
N SER A 88 10.00 -26.47 -14.03
CA SER A 88 8.61 -26.79 -13.67
C SER A 88 7.92 -25.58 -13.03
N TYR A 89 8.60 -24.89 -12.11
CA TYR A 89 8.09 -23.67 -11.48
C TYR A 89 7.69 -22.61 -12.51
N ILE A 90 8.57 -22.29 -13.46
CA ILE A 90 8.26 -21.28 -14.49
C ILE A 90 7.17 -21.75 -15.43
N SER A 91 7.15 -23.02 -15.82
CA SER A 91 6.05 -23.56 -16.64
C SER A 91 4.68 -23.38 -15.96
N ASP A 92 4.60 -23.63 -14.65
CA ASP A 92 3.36 -23.48 -13.90
C ASP A 92 2.95 -22.00 -13.76
N MET A 93 3.91 -21.13 -13.42
CA MET A 93 3.67 -19.70 -13.24
C MET A 93 3.31 -19.00 -14.55
N ASP A 94 3.95 -19.39 -15.66
CA ASP A 94 3.67 -18.91 -17.03
C ASP A 94 2.22 -19.22 -17.42
N ALA A 95 1.81 -20.48 -17.28
CA ALA A 95 0.45 -20.93 -17.58
C ALA A 95 -0.61 -20.25 -16.68
N ALA A 96 -0.35 -20.12 -15.38
CA ALA A 96 -1.27 -19.45 -14.47
C ALA A 96 -1.41 -17.95 -14.82
N THR A 97 -0.31 -17.32 -15.25
CA THR A 97 -0.30 -15.93 -15.69
C THR A 97 -1.11 -15.74 -16.96
N ASP A 98 -0.99 -16.65 -17.93
CA ASP A 98 -1.79 -16.61 -19.17
C ASP A 98 -3.29 -16.73 -18.90
N LEU A 99 -3.69 -17.57 -17.94
CA LEU A 99 -5.09 -17.67 -17.51
C LEU A 99 -5.60 -16.35 -16.91
N LEU A 100 -4.80 -15.69 -16.07
CA LEU A 100 -5.15 -14.39 -15.48
C LEU A 100 -5.27 -13.29 -16.55
N LEU A 101 -4.29 -13.18 -17.45
CA LEU A 101 -4.30 -12.20 -18.53
C LEU A 101 -5.48 -12.40 -19.47
N THR A 102 -5.78 -13.66 -19.83
CA THR A 102 -6.94 -14.02 -20.66
C THR A 102 -8.26 -13.61 -19.99
N ALA A 103 -8.34 -13.71 -18.66
CA ALA A 103 -9.48 -13.25 -17.88
C ALA A 103 -9.54 -11.72 -17.68
N GLY A 104 -8.58 -10.95 -18.23
CA GLY A 104 -8.51 -9.50 -18.06
C GLY A 104 -8.04 -9.04 -16.67
N ILE A 105 -7.39 -9.92 -15.91
CA ILE A 105 -6.86 -9.65 -14.56
C ILE A 105 -5.39 -9.28 -14.69
N PHE A 106 -4.96 -8.15 -14.11
CA PHE A 106 -3.55 -7.76 -14.12
C PHE A 106 -2.73 -8.59 -13.12
N PRO A 107 -1.75 -9.39 -13.56
CA PRO A 107 -0.90 -10.16 -12.66
C PRO A 107 0.25 -9.31 -12.12
N VAL A 108 0.58 -9.52 -10.86
CA VAL A 108 1.82 -9.07 -10.22
C VAL A 108 2.43 -10.28 -9.54
N LEU A 109 3.63 -10.68 -9.94
CA LEU A 109 4.31 -11.81 -9.32
C LEU A 109 5.35 -11.29 -8.32
N PHE A 110 5.52 -12.00 -7.22
CA PHE A 110 6.57 -11.69 -6.26
C PHE A 110 7.37 -12.91 -5.86
N THR A 111 8.63 -12.70 -5.52
CA THR A 111 9.54 -13.79 -5.11
C THR A 111 9.26 -14.27 -3.69
N PRO A 112 9.48 -15.56 -3.36
CA PRO A 112 9.39 -16.00 -1.98
C PRO A 112 10.47 -15.33 -1.11
N PRO A 113 10.22 -15.09 0.19
CA PRO A 113 11.27 -14.61 1.10
C PRO A 113 12.41 -15.65 1.18
N PRO A 114 13.64 -15.24 1.56
CA PRO A 114 14.71 -16.20 1.78
C PRO A 114 14.34 -17.16 2.92
N ALA A 115 14.87 -18.38 2.89
CA ALA A 115 14.75 -19.32 3.98
C ALA A 115 16.07 -19.40 4.76
N ARG A 116 16.00 -19.61 6.08
CA ARG A 116 17.14 -19.90 6.97
C ARG A 116 17.46 -21.41 7.02
N ILE A 117 16.84 -22.20 6.14
CA ILE A 117 17.02 -23.65 6.00
C ILE A 117 18.09 -23.89 4.93
N PRO A 118 19.29 -24.41 5.27
CA PRO A 118 20.43 -24.53 4.35
C PRO A 118 20.08 -25.14 2.99
N GLU A 119 19.21 -26.16 3.02
CA GLU A 119 18.78 -26.93 1.87
C GLU A 119 17.95 -26.10 0.87
N MET A 120 17.25 -25.07 1.36
CA MET A 120 16.45 -24.14 0.55
C MET A 120 17.23 -22.89 0.17
N CYS A 121 18.21 -22.46 0.98
CA CYS A 121 19.00 -21.24 0.76
C CYS A 121 19.64 -21.19 -0.63
N PHE A 122 20.10 -22.35 -1.15
CA PHE A 122 20.76 -22.45 -2.45
C PHE A 122 19.80 -22.68 -3.62
N ARG A 123 18.51 -22.88 -3.35
CA ARG A 123 17.50 -23.21 -4.37
C ARG A 123 16.65 -22.01 -4.73
N LEU A 124 16.23 -21.23 -3.73
CA LEU A 124 15.37 -20.06 -3.92
C LEU A 124 15.94 -18.99 -4.89
N PRO A 125 17.25 -18.67 -4.91
CA PRO A 125 17.81 -17.73 -5.89
C PRO A 125 17.53 -18.10 -7.34
N HIS A 126 17.53 -19.40 -7.68
CA HIS A 126 17.22 -19.86 -9.04
C HIS A 126 15.76 -19.62 -9.45
N LEU A 127 14.85 -19.46 -8.49
CA LEU A 127 13.45 -19.12 -8.76
C LEU A 127 13.28 -17.60 -8.94
N VAL A 128 14.08 -16.81 -8.22
CA VAL A 128 14.07 -15.33 -8.28
C VAL A 128 14.38 -14.84 -9.70
N ASP A 129 15.53 -15.22 -10.25
CA ASP A 129 15.98 -14.76 -11.58
C ASP A 129 15.01 -15.19 -12.69
N ALA A 130 14.50 -16.41 -12.56
CA ALA A 130 13.60 -17.00 -13.53
C ALA A 130 12.22 -16.31 -13.50
N LEU A 131 11.71 -15.96 -12.31
CA LEU A 131 10.46 -15.23 -12.15
C LEU A 131 10.56 -13.80 -12.69
N ALA A 132 11.69 -13.12 -12.45
CA ALA A 132 11.95 -11.79 -13.02
C ALA A 132 11.92 -11.83 -14.56
N THR A 133 12.63 -12.80 -15.16
CA THR A 133 12.65 -13.01 -16.62
C THR A 133 11.25 -13.25 -17.18
N LEU A 134 10.43 -14.06 -16.48
CA LEU A 134 9.04 -14.30 -16.87
C LEU A 134 8.22 -13.00 -16.84
N CYS A 135 8.32 -12.22 -15.76
CA CYS A 135 7.57 -10.97 -15.64
C CYS A 135 7.93 -9.96 -16.72
N ASP A 136 9.22 -9.81 -17.02
CA ASP A 136 9.71 -8.96 -18.11
C ASP A 136 9.17 -9.43 -19.47
N SER A 137 9.21 -10.74 -19.74
CA SER A 137 8.73 -11.30 -21.01
C SER A 137 7.24 -11.08 -21.26
N LYS A 138 6.43 -10.99 -20.19
CA LYS A 138 4.98 -10.75 -20.24
C LYS A 138 4.59 -9.30 -19.99
N SER A 139 5.54 -8.42 -19.68
CA SER A 139 5.28 -7.02 -19.31
C SER A 139 4.28 -6.87 -18.16
N ILE A 140 4.44 -7.69 -17.11
CA ILE A 140 3.60 -7.68 -15.90
C ILE A 140 4.36 -7.15 -14.69
N GLY A 141 3.67 -6.91 -13.57
CA GLY A 141 4.31 -6.43 -12.34
C GLY A 141 5.21 -7.49 -11.70
N PHE A 142 6.36 -7.06 -11.17
CA PHE A 142 7.30 -7.89 -10.43
C PHE A 142 7.69 -7.23 -9.11
N VAL A 143 7.72 -7.99 -8.00
CA VAL A 143 8.24 -7.52 -6.70
C VAL A 143 9.22 -8.52 -6.11
N ASN A 144 10.44 -8.06 -5.85
CA ASN A 144 11.52 -8.91 -5.37
C ASN A 144 11.66 -8.87 -3.84
N ILE A 145 10.84 -9.66 -3.14
CA ILE A 145 10.88 -9.81 -1.67
C ILE A 145 12.20 -10.48 -1.24
N TYR A 146 12.68 -11.46 -2.01
CA TYR A 146 13.90 -12.19 -1.70
C TYR A 146 15.09 -11.25 -1.47
N ASP A 147 15.41 -10.42 -2.46
CA ASP A 147 16.57 -9.53 -2.38
C ASP A 147 16.38 -8.42 -1.36
N ALA A 148 15.16 -7.90 -1.19
CA ALA A 148 14.87 -6.89 -0.17
C ALA A 148 15.15 -7.42 1.25
N ILE A 149 14.73 -8.64 1.57
CA ILE A 149 14.99 -9.26 2.87
C ILE A 149 16.45 -9.70 2.99
N ALA A 150 17.05 -10.25 1.93
CA ALA A 150 18.47 -10.60 1.92
C ALA A 150 19.37 -9.37 2.18
N GLY A 151 18.98 -8.20 1.65
CA GLY A 151 19.61 -6.91 1.91
C GLY A 151 19.66 -6.57 3.40
N VAL A 152 18.61 -6.86 4.18
CA VAL A 152 18.60 -6.63 5.64
C VAL A 152 19.71 -7.39 6.36
N ALA A 153 20.01 -8.62 5.92
CA ALA A 153 21.09 -9.42 6.48
C ALA A 153 22.48 -8.80 6.22
N ILE A 154 22.63 -8.10 5.09
CA ILE A 154 23.87 -7.48 4.65
C ILE A 154 24.03 -6.08 5.27
N GLU A 155 22.97 -5.28 5.29
CA GLU A 155 23.02 -3.83 5.54
C GLU A 155 22.74 -3.44 7.00
N SER A 156 22.00 -4.25 7.76
CA SER A 156 21.59 -3.91 9.13
C SER A 156 22.36 -4.71 10.18
N SER A 157 21.94 -5.95 10.44
CA SER A 157 22.60 -6.88 11.35
C SER A 157 21.99 -8.27 11.25
N LYS A 158 22.73 -9.30 11.69
CA LYS A 158 22.18 -10.65 11.87
C LYS A 158 20.95 -10.65 12.79
N ALA A 159 20.95 -9.84 13.86
CA ALA A 159 19.83 -9.77 14.79
C ALA A 159 18.57 -9.20 14.13
N SER A 160 18.71 -8.14 13.32
CA SER A 160 17.62 -7.53 12.56
C SER A 160 17.04 -8.52 11.54
N PHE A 161 17.89 -9.23 10.81
CA PHE A 161 17.45 -10.26 9.87
C PHE A 161 16.69 -11.40 10.57
N LEU A 162 17.24 -11.92 11.68
CA LEU A 162 16.58 -12.99 12.43
C LEU A 162 15.23 -12.57 13.02
N ALA A 163 15.06 -11.30 13.39
CA ALA A 163 13.82 -10.77 13.92
C ALA A 163 12.66 -10.76 12.88
N LEU A 164 12.97 -10.88 11.58
CA LEU A 164 11.94 -10.97 10.54
C LEU A 164 11.26 -12.34 10.49
N TYR A 165 11.85 -13.38 11.09
CA TYR A 165 11.35 -14.76 11.06
C TYR A 165 10.76 -15.17 12.40
N LEU A 166 9.88 -16.19 12.37
CA LEU A 166 9.49 -16.89 13.59
C LEU A 166 10.73 -17.48 14.28
N ALA A 167 10.64 -17.62 15.61
CA ALA A 167 11.70 -18.23 16.40
C ALA A 167 11.86 -19.72 16.05
N ASP A 168 13.06 -20.26 16.30
CA ASP A 168 13.36 -21.66 16.04
C ASP A 168 12.33 -22.59 16.74
N PRO A 169 11.93 -23.70 16.10
CA PRO A 169 12.57 -24.34 14.94
C PRO A 169 12.17 -23.78 13.57
N ASP A 170 11.26 -22.80 13.50
CA ASP A 170 10.76 -22.29 12.23
C ASP A 170 11.76 -21.36 11.56
N LYS A 171 12.22 -21.76 10.38
CA LYS A 171 13.31 -21.10 9.66
C LYS A 171 12.88 -20.47 8.34
N HIS A 172 11.60 -20.45 8.00
CA HIS A 172 11.14 -19.91 6.72
C HIS A 172 9.87 -19.08 6.80
N HIS A 173 9.03 -19.26 7.83
CA HIS A 173 7.88 -18.39 8.04
C HIS A 173 8.29 -17.07 8.69
N LEU A 174 7.67 -15.99 8.22
CA LEU A 174 7.92 -14.64 8.72
C LEU A 174 7.17 -14.40 10.04
N ALA A 175 7.82 -13.68 10.94
CA ALA A 175 7.16 -13.09 12.11
C ALA A 175 6.44 -11.80 11.71
N ALA A 176 5.64 -11.24 12.63
CA ALA A 176 4.93 -9.97 12.40
C ALA A 176 5.85 -8.83 11.91
N ALA A 177 7.11 -8.79 12.36
CA ALA A 177 8.10 -7.82 11.87
C ALA A 177 8.49 -8.05 10.41
N GLY A 178 8.60 -9.30 9.96
CA GLY A 178 8.82 -9.64 8.54
C GLY A 178 7.64 -9.25 7.66
N HIS A 179 6.42 -9.50 8.11
CA HIS A 179 5.22 -9.05 7.39
C HIS A 179 5.12 -7.52 7.30
N ALA A 180 5.44 -6.81 8.39
CA ALA A 180 5.49 -5.36 8.39
C ALA A 180 6.56 -4.81 7.42
N PHE A 181 7.78 -5.38 7.46
CA PHE A 181 8.86 -5.03 6.56
C PHE A 181 8.44 -5.16 5.08
N ILE A 182 7.84 -6.31 4.72
CA ILE A 182 7.32 -6.52 3.36
C ILE A 182 6.23 -5.50 3.01
N GLY A 183 5.36 -5.17 3.97
CA GLY A 183 4.31 -4.16 3.80
C GLY A 183 4.82 -2.75 3.52
N ASP A 184 6.05 -2.44 3.94
CA ASP A 184 6.71 -1.16 3.74
C ASP A 184 7.57 -1.11 2.45
N MET A 185 7.73 -2.24 1.76
CA MET A 185 8.42 -2.27 0.47
C MET A 185 7.70 -1.43 -0.59
N ASP A 186 8.41 -1.09 -1.67
CA ASP A 186 7.78 -0.46 -2.82
C ASP A 186 6.91 -1.48 -3.58
N TRP A 187 5.60 -1.25 -3.54
CA TRP A 187 4.58 -2.02 -4.25
C TRP A 187 4.02 -1.26 -5.46
N SER A 188 4.79 -0.33 -6.04
CA SER A 188 4.42 0.44 -7.24
C SER A 188 4.11 -0.43 -8.46
N ALA A 189 4.66 -1.65 -8.51
CA ALA A 189 4.32 -2.66 -9.51
C ALA A 189 2.87 -3.16 -9.41
N ILE A 190 2.21 -3.01 -8.25
CA ILE A 190 0.77 -3.19 -8.13
C ILE A 190 0.11 -1.92 -8.66
N PRO A 191 -0.64 -2.00 -9.78
CA PRO A 191 -1.29 -0.82 -10.33
C PRO A 191 -2.20 -0.23 -9.27
N ALA A 192 -2.22 1.11 -9.16
CA ALA A 192 -3.21 1.74 -8.30
C ALA A 192 -4.61 1.30 -8.77
N PRO A 193 -5.55 1.08 -7.85
CA PRO A 193 -6.93 0.76 -8.21
C PRO A 193 -7.45 1.75 -9.26
N ASN A 194 -7.83 1.25 -10.44
CA ASN A 194 -8.38 2.06 -11.51
C ASN A 194 -9.81 2.46 -11.16
N MET A 195 -10.04 3.72 -10.77
CA MET A 195 -11.38 4.21 -10.44
C MET A 195 -12.13 4.44 -11.77
N PRO A 196 -13.11 3.58 -12.13
CA PRO A 196 -13.64 3.54 -13.50
C PRO A 196 -14.43 4.79 -13.89
N THR A 197 -14.86 5.60 -12.93
CA THR A 197 -15.50 6.90 -13.18
C THR A 197 -15.05 7.88 -12.10
N LEU A 198 -14.10 8.76 -12.45
CA LEU A 198 -13.61 9.82 -11.59
C LEU A 198 -14.48 11.06 -11.79
N GLY A 199 -15.13 11.51 -10.72
CA GLY A 199 -15.65 12.87 -10.64
C GLY A 199 -15.10 13.56 -9.39
N ALA A 200 -14.75 14.83 -9.55
CA ALA A 200 -14.34 15.67 -8.44
C ALA A 200 -15.58 16.00 -7.57
N VAL A 201 -15.52 15.61 -6.29
CA VAL A 201 -16.49 16.07 -5.29
C VAL A 201 -16.09 17.39 -4.68
N LEU A 202 -14.81 17.76 -4.80
CA LEU A 202 -14.24 19.04 -4.44
C LEU A 202 -13.21 19.40 -5.51
N ASP A 203 -13.24 20.63 -6.02
CA ASP A 203 -12.21 21.20 -6.90
C ASP A 203 -12.06 22.68 -6.56
N GLU A 204 -10.92 23.04 -5.99
CA GLU A 204 -10.68 24.33 -5.37
C GLU A 204 -9.35 24.93 -5.82
N THR A 205 -9.37 26.24 -6.06
CA THR A 205 -8.17 27.04 -6.29
C THR A 205 -7.83 27.80 -5.02
N HIS A 206 -6.63 27.55 -4.48
CA HIS A 206 -6.16 28.30 -3.32
C HIS A 206 -5.60 29.66 -3.73
N ASN A 207 -5.96 30.70 -2.97
CA ASN A 207 -5.54 32.08 -3.26
C ASN A 207 -4.87 32.76 -2.06
N GLY A 208 -3.91 32.09 -1.42
CA GLY A 208 -3.13 32.69 -0.33
C GLY A 208 -2.30 31.68 0.45
N SER A 209 -1.60 32.17 1.46
CA SER A 209 -0.73 31.37 2.34
C SER A 209 -1.22 31.38 3.79
N PHE A 210 -0.88 30.33 4.52
CA PHE A 210 -1.21 30.15 5.93
C PHE A 210 -0.03 29.55 6.69
N GLY A 211 0.44 30.31 7.68
CA GLY A 211 1.31 29.86 8.76
C GLY A 211 2.64 29.22 8.34
N ASN A 212 3.35 28.75 9.35
CA ASN A 212 4.49 27.85 9.25
C ASN A 212 4.11 26.60 10.06
N VAL A 213 4.00 25.45 9.41
CA VAL A 213 3.65 24.18 10.09
C VAL A 213 4.82 23.26 10.32
N ASN A 214 6.03 23.79 10.24
CA ASN A 214 7.27 23.05 10.48
C ASN A 214 7.21 22.32 11.83
N GLY A 215 7.41 21.00 11.78
CA GLY A 215 7.37 20.11 12.95
C GLY A 215 6.00 20.00 13.63
N GLY A 216 4.92 20.42 12.98
CA GLY A 216 3.57 20.38 13.51
C GLY A 216 2.63 19.44 12.78
N THR A 217 1.43 19.31 13.33
CA THR A 217 0.31 18.57 12.77
C THR A 217 -0.74 19.57 12.29
N PHE A 218 -1.21 19.39 11.06
CA PHE A 218 -2.38 20.09 10.54
C PHE A 218 -3.60 19.16 10.52
N ARG A 219 -4.80 19.74 10.59
CA ARG A 219 -6.05 19.06 10.24
C ARG A 219 -6.89 19.95 9.34
N VAL A 220 -7.43 19.39 8.28
CA VAL A 220 -8.36 20.06 7.38
C VAL A 220 -9.70 19.38 7.51
N VAL A 221 -10.72 20.15 7.83
CA VAL A 221 -12.11 19.68 7.91
C VAL A 221 -12.87 20.22 6.70
N ILE A 222 -13.52 19.31 5.97
CA ILE A 222 -14.31 19.62 4.79
C ILE A 222 -15.73 19.10 5.01
N PRO A 223 -16.72 19.99 5.18
CA PRO A 223 -18.09 19.59 5.46
C PRO A 223 -18.70 18.87 4.26
N THR A 224 -19.66 17.96 4.50
CA THR A 224 -20.40 17.28 3.42
C THR A 224 -21.06 18.25 2.46
N ALA A 225 -21.56 19.39 2.95
CA ALA A 225 -22.19 20.43 2.13
C ALA A 225 -21.22 21.16 1.18
N ALA A 226 -19.91 21.06 1.42
CA ALA A 226 -18.89 21.58 0.52
C ALA A 226 -18.54 20.62 -0.63
N MET A 227 -19.03 19.38 -0.56
CA MET A 227 -18.75 18.35 -1.55
C MET A 227 -19.99 18.09 -2.40
N SER A 228 -19.81 17.94 -3.71
CA SER A 228 -20.89 17.39 -4.54
C SER A 228 -21.19 15.97 -4.06
N GLN A 229 -22.47 15.56 -4.13
CA GLN A 229 -22.93 14.26 -3.64
C GLN A 229 -23.04 13.28 -4.81
N PRO A 230 -22.03 12.44 -5.05
CA PRO A 230 -22.14 11.31 -5.98
C PRO A 230 -23.07 10.23 -5.41
N GLY A 231 -23.22 9.12 -6.14
CA GLY A 231 -23.88 7.92 -5.63
C GLY A 231 -23.12 7.26 -4.49
N THR A 232 -23.07 5.92 -4.49
CA THR A 232 -22.28 5.21 -3.47
C THR A 232 -20.79 5.40 -3.75
N VAL A 233 -20.07 6.04 -2.81
CA VAL A 233 -18.61 6.18 -2.87
C VAL A 233 -17.97 5.06 -2.06
N THR A 234 -17.05 4.32 -2.68
CA THR A 234 -16.24 3.33 -1.97
C THR A 234 -14.79 3.77 -1.85
N MET A 235 -14.31 4.61 -2.76
CA MET A 235 -12.92 5.00 -2.88
C MET A 235 -12.78 6.49 -3.19
N GLU A 236 -11.70 7.08 -2.68
CA GLU A 236 -11.38 8.49 -2.89
C GLU A 236 -9.90 8.69 -3.21
N ARG A 237 -9.58 9.83 -3.82
CA ARG A 237 -8.23 10.39 -3.90
C ARG A 237 -8.27 11.85 -3.48
N ALA A 238 -7.22 12.34 -2.86
CA ALA A 238 -7.06 13.76 -2.60
C ALA A 238 -5.82 14.30 -3.32
N THR A 239 -5.97 15.49 -3.89
CA THR A 239 -4.84 16.24 -4.47
C THR A 239 -4.38 17.29 -3.48
N PHE A 240 -3.08 17.26 -3.16
CA PHE A 240 -2.40 18.25 -2.35
C PHE A 240 -1.63 19.23 -3.23
N GLN A 241 -1.70 20.52 -2.94
CA GLN A 241 -0.94 21.57 -3.63
C GLN A 241 0.08 22.21 -2.67
N GLY A 242 1.33 22.26 -3.11
CA GLY A 242 2.41 22.93 -2.41
C GLY A 242 2.35 24.44 -2.59
N HIS A 243 2.91 25.19 -1.65
CA HIS A 243 3.00 26.65 -1.77
C HIS A 243 3.91 27.05 -2.95
N PRO A 244 3.63 28.14 -3.70
CA PRO A 244 4.50 28.58 -4.80
C PRO A 244 5.94 28.91 -4.40
N ASP A 245 6.17 29.26 -3.14
CA ASP A 245 7.50 29.67 -2.64
C ASP A 245 8.35 28.50 -2.12
N GLU A 246 7.75 27.35 -1.77
CA GLU A 246 8.51 26.23 -1.17
C GLU A 246 7.77 24.88 -1.29
N PRO A 247 8.52 23.76 -1.30
CA PRO A 247 7.91 22.44 -1.17
C PRO A 247 7.40 22.22 0.27
N ILE A 248 6.53 21.23 0.45
CA ILE A 248 6.13 20.75 1.78
C ILE A 248 6.33 19.25 1.89
N THR A 249 6.93 18.80 2.99
CA THR A 249 7.24 17.38 3.23
C THR A 249 6.42 16.84 4.38
N PHE A 250 5.64 15.78 4.12
CA PHE A 250 4.91 15.04 5.14
C PHE A 250 5.65 13.76 5.51
N SER A 251 5.72 13.44 6.81
CA SER A 251 6.04 12.07 7.25
C SER A 251 4.85 11.13 7.04
N LYS A 252 3.65 11.67 7.21
CA LYS A 252 2.40 10.91 7.14
C LYS A 252 1.21 11.84 6.99
N VAL A 253 0.22 11.38 6.25
CA VAL A 253 -1.11 11.99 6.13
C VAL A 253 -2.15 10.88 6.28
N PHE A 254 -3.27 11.19 6.91
CA PHE A 254 -4.41 10.31 7.06
C PHE A 254 -5.69 11.02 6.61
N SER A 255 -6.64 10.23 6.12
CA SER A 255 -8.02 10.64 5.85
C SER A 255 -8.97 9.97 6.84
N GLY A 256 -10.09 10.62 7.17
CA GLY A 256 -11.10 10.09 8.07
C GLY A 256 -12.44 10.79 7.95
N ALA A 257 -13.42 10.27 8.71
CA ALA A 257 -14.71 10.92 8.88
C ALA A 257 -14.71 11.80 10.13
N GLN A 258 -15.24 13.01 10.00
CA GLN A 258 -15.42 13.93 11.12
C GLN A 258 -16.51 13.40 12.07
N SER A 259 -16.21 13.27 13.37
CA SER A 259 -17.17 12.89 14.41
C SER A 259 -17.69 14.08 15.23
N SER A 260 -16.81 15.04 15.55
CA SER A 260 -17.17 16.30 16.22
C SER A 260 -16.01 17.30 16.18
N GLY A 261 -16.25 18.57 15.82
CA GLY A 261 -15.16 19.55 15.70
C GLY A 261 -14.04 19.04 14.78
N ALA A 262 -12.79 19.05 15.20
CA ALA A 262 -11.67 18.48 14.42
C ALA A 262 -11.38 16.99 14.72
N ASN A 263 -12.34 16.24 15.28
CA ASN A 263 -12.17 14.85 15.73
C ASN A 263 -12.48 13.88 14.58
N ALA A 264 -11.64 12.85 14.42
CA ALA A 264 -11.86 11.77 13.47
C ALA A 264 -12.49 10.56 14.17
N SER A 265 -13.42 9.83 13.53
CA SER A 265 -13.92 8.55 14.05
C SER A 265 -13.04 7.35 13.66
N SER A 266 -12.32 7.47 12.56
CA SER A 266 -11.39 6.49 12.00
C SER A 266 -10.38 7.22 11.12
N LEU A 267 -9.15 6.70 11.04
CA LEU A 267 -8.09 7.26 10.21
C LEU A 267 -7.53 6.17 9.30
N VAL A 268 -7.45 6.50 8.02
CA VAL A 268 -6.86 5.67 6.97
C VAL A 268 -5.58 6.36 6.51
N PRO A 269 -4.41 5.71 6.57
CA PRO A 269 -3.18 6.30 6.07
C PRO A 269 -3.29 6.54 4.57
N MET A 270 -2.94 7.75 4.16
CA MET A 270 -2.83 8.12 2.76
C MET A 270 -1.42 7.84 2.27
N ARG A 271 -1.32 7.49 0.99
CA ARG A 271 -0.06 7.16 0.35
C ARG A 271 0.07 7.85 -1.00
N ILE A 272 1.30 8.04 -1.43
CA ILE A 272 1.67 8.50 -2.77
C ILE A 272 2.63 7.45 -3.33
N ASN A 273 2.25 6.77 -4.39
CA ASN A 273 3.04 5.68 -4.97
C ASN A 273 3.46 4.65 -3.89
N GLY A 274 2.52 4.30 -2.99
CA GLY A 274 2.72 3.36 -1.90
C GLY A 274 3.43 3.93 -0.67
N GLN A 275 4.02 5.13 -0.73
CA GLN A 275 4.77 5.72 0.38
C GLN A 275 3.89 6.58 1.28
N THR A 276 4.04 6.43 2.60
CA THR A 276 3.33 7.25 3.61
C THR A 276 3.96 8.62 3.80
N ALA A 277 5.29 8.72 3.63
CA ALA A 277 6.03 9.96 3.59
C ALA A 277 6.18 10.43 2.14
N PHE A 278 5.92 11.72 1.90
CA PHE A 278 6.02 12.29 0.55
C PHE A 278 6.23 13.80 0.60
N THR A 279 6.75 14.34 -0.50
CA THR A 279 6.94 15.78 -0.69
C THR A 279 6.00 16.28 -1.77
N VAL A 280 5.22 17.32 -1.48
CA VAL A 280 4.51 18.06 -2.52
C VAL A 280 5.47 19.10 -3.10
N PRO A 281 5.72 19.08 -4.43
CA PRO A 281 6.66 20.02 -5.04
C PRO A 281 6.23 21.48 -4.84
N GLN A 282 7.21 22.39 -4.84
CA GLN A 282 6.98 23.83 -4.81
C GLN A 282 6.05 24.27 -5.95
N GLY A 283 4.90 24.88 -5.61
CA GLY A 283 3.84 25.28 -6.53
C GLY A 283 3.17 24.13 -7.29
N GLY A 284 3.60 22.90 -7.06
CA GLY A 284 3.13 21.70 -7.73
C GLY A 284 1.93 21.08 -7.02
N LYS A 285 1.36 20.07 -7.66
CA LYS A 285 0.29 19.23 -7.12
C LYS A 285 0.75 17.78 -7.06
N ILE A 286 0.25 17.04 -6.08
CA ILE A 286 0.42 15.59 -6.01
C ILE A 286 -0.90 14.95 -5.56
N THR A 287 -1.27 13.84 -6.19
CA THR A 287 -2.54 13.15 -5.90
C THR A 287 -2.25 11.85 -5.19
N SER A 288 -2.99 11.57 -4.13
CA SER A 288 -2.88 10.32 -3.38
C SER A 288 -3.21 9.10 -4.23
N ASP A 289 -2.65 7.97 -3.84
CA ASP A 289 -3.23 6.67 -4.17
C ASP A 289 -4.72 6.65 -3.73
N PRO A 290 -5.58 5.85 -4.37
CA PRO A 290 -6.91 5.59 -3.86
C PRO A 290 -6.88 5.17 -2.39
N TYR A 291 -7.83 5.64 -1.59
CA TYR A 291 -8.06 5.15 -0.23
C TYR A 291 -9.57 4.94 0.02
N PRO A 292 -9.96 3.99 0.89
CA PRO A 292 -11.36 3.78 1.23
C PRO A 292 -12.05 5.06 1.73
N SER A 293 -13.24 5.35 1.21
CA SER A 293 -14.04 6.48 1.69
C SER A 293 -14.52 6.24 3.12
N SER A 294 -14.41 7.26 3.95
CA SER A 294 -14.93 7.23 5.32
C SER A 294 -16.42 7.62 5.39
N GLY A 295 -17.01 8.11 4.29
CA GLY A 295 -18.32 8.74 4.29
C GLY A 295 -18.39 10.02 5.14
N GLY A 296 -19.53 10.74 5.07
CA GLY A 296 -19.80 11.91 5.92
C GLY A 296 -18.99 13.17 5.58
N PRO A 297 -18.63 14.02 6.55
CA PRO A 297 -17.66 15.10 6.36
C PRO A 297 -16.22 14.54 6.39
N ARG A 298 -15.31 15.10 5.58
CA ARG A 298 -13.93 14.62 5.51
C ARG A 298 -13.03 15.36 6.49
N ILE A 299 -12.11 14.63 7.08
CA ILE A 299 -10.98 15.19 7.80
C ILE A 299 -9.67 14.63 7.24
N PHE A 300 -8.75 15.53 6.90
CA PHE A 300 -7.38 15.18 6.53
C PHE A 300 -6.45 15.64 7.64
N THR A 301 -5.56 14.78 8.11
CA THR A 301 -4.64 15.08 9.21
C THR A 301 -3.24 14.66 8.83
N GLY A 302 -2.25 15.52 8.99
CA GLY A 302 -0.89 15.22 8.54
C GLY A 302 0.17 15.87 9.40
N HIS A 303 1.31 15.19 9.51
CA HIS A 303 2.49 15.69 10.22
C HIS A 303 3.55 16.13 9.21
N CYS A 304 4.02 17.37 9.35
CA CYS A 304 5.05 17.94 8.50
C CYS A 304 6.42 17.67 9.13
N ASN A 305 7.37 17.17 8.35
CA ASN A 305 8.71 16.81 8.85
C ASN A 305 9.53 18.03 9.28
N GLY A 306 9.16 19.22 8.84
CA GLY A 306 9.95 20.42 9.05
C GLY A 306 11.06 20.56 8.02
N GLY A 307 10.99 21.61 7.20
CA GLY A 307 12.06 22.01 6.28
C GLY A 307 12.93 23.17 6.79
N SER A 308 13.98 23.51 6.02
CA SER A 308 14.72 24.78 6.21
C SER A 308 13.90 26.00 5.79
N GLY A 309 12.85 25.78 5.00
CA GLY A 309 11.79 26.72 4.68
C GLY A 309 10.70 26.71 5.73
N ALA A 310 9.83 27.71 5.70
CA ALA A 310 8.79 27.91 6.69
C ALA A 310 7.52 27.11 6.35
N ASP A 311 7.62 25.82 5.94
CA ASP A 311 6.52 24.90 5.53
C ASP A 311 5.15 25.60 5.40
N ARG A 312 5.03 26.52 4.42
CA ARG A 312 3.83 27.32 4.23
C ARG A 312 2.73 26.47 3.65
N LEU A 313 1.53 26.63 4.18
CA LEU A 313 0.34 25.99 3.63
C LEU A 313 -0.32 26.95 2.62
N SER A 314 -0.61 26.48 1.41
CA SER A 314 -1.52 27.18 0.49
C SER A 314 -2.95 27.02 1.04
N ALA A 315 -3.71 28.11 1.28
CA ALA A 315 -4.83 27.98 2.21
C ALA A 315 -6.04 28.91 2.15
N LYS A 316 -6.16 29.90 1.26
CA LYS A 316 -7.44 30.66 1.19
C LYS A 316 -8.40 30.01 0.20
N THR A 317 -9.58 29.59 0.68
CA THR A 317 -10.65 29.02 -0.16
C THR A 317 -11.94 29.84 -0.05
N SER A 318 -12.79 29.74 -1.07
CA SER A 318 -14.16 30.25 -1.08
C SER A 318 -15.18 29.29 -0.48
N VAL A 319 -14.80 28.05 -0.16
CA VAL A 319 -15.72 27.00 0.30
C VAL A 319 -16.26 27.31 1.69
N PRO A 320 -17.59 27.41 1.86
CA PRO A 320 -18.19 27.62 3.17
C PRO A 320 -17.95 26.45 4.13
N GLY A 321 -17.60 26.77 5.38
CA GLY A 321 -17.55 25.80 6.48
C GLY A 321 -16.30 24.93 6.56
N VAL A 322 -15.35 25.09 5.64
CA VAL A 322 -14.02 24.48 5.78
C VAL A 322 -13.22 25.17 6.89
N ALA A 323 -12.37 24.39 7.56
CA ALA A 323 -11.45 24.91 8.55
C ALA A 323 -10.16 24.11 8.56
N THR A 324 -9.05 24.82 8.75
CA THR A 324 -7.75 24.22 9.03
C THR A 324 -7.46 24.38 10.51
N PHE A 325 -6.87 23.37 11.12
CA PHE A 325 -6.44 23.36 12.51
C PHE A 325 -4.95 23.03 12.56
N TYR A 326 -4.25 23.58 13.53
CA TYR A 326 -2.81 23.35 13.71
C TYR A 326 -2.48 23.08 15.18
N LYS A 327 -1.50 22.21 15.38
CA LYS A 327 -0.90 21.94 16.68
C LYS A 327 0.59 21.58 16.53
N PRO A 328 1.50 22.10 17.37
CA PRO A 328 2.88 21.63 17.41
C PRO A 328 2.99 20.15 17.78
N GLY A 329 3.97 19.45 17.21
CA GLY A 329 4.22 18.03 17.47
C GLY A 329 3.47 17.07 16.52
N ASP A 330 3.70 15.78 16.73
CA ASP A 330 3.16 14.70 15.90
C ASP A 330 1.91 14.07 16.55
N GLU A 331 0.74 14.54 16.14
CA GLU A 331 -0.56 13.98 16.52
C GLU A 331 -1.40 13.60 15.30
N ALA A 332 -0.76 13.40 14.14
CA ALA A 332 -1.47 13.14 12.90
C ALA A 332 -2.32 11.87 12.96
N ALA A 333 -1.85 10.84 13.67
CA ALA A 333 -2.57 9.57 13.85
C ALA A 333 -3.52 9.56 15.08
N CYS A 334 -3.69 10.69 15.78
CA CYS A 334 -4.55 10.79 16.96
C CYS A 334 -5.97 11.24 16.58
N LEU A 335 -6.99 10.65 17.20
CA LEU A 335 -8.39 11.09 17.01
C LEU A 335 -8.71 12.36 17.84
N SER A 336 -8.03 12.57 18.97
CA SER A 336 -8.32 13.67 19.92
C SER A 336 -8.20 15.07 19.30
N VAL A 337 -9.05 16.02 19.72
CA VAL A 337 -9.05 17.43 19.27
C VAL A 337 -8.33 18.41 20.20
N SER A 338 -7.82 17.94 21.34
CA SER A 338 -7.27 18.82 22.36
C SER A 338 -6.03 19.56 21.87
N GLY A 339 -5.96 20.87 22.09
CA GLY A 339 -4.78 21.70 21.84
C GLY A 339 -4.59 22.15 20.39
N PHE A 340 -5.57 21.94 19.51
CA PHE A 340 -5.55 22.47 18.15
C PHE A 340 -6.08 23.91 18.09
N THR A 341 -5.34 24.79 17.40
CA THR A 341 -5.80 26.15 17.06
C THR A 341 -6.51 26.09 15.70
N GLY A 342 -7.75 26.57 15.64
CA GLY A 342 -8.58 26.55 14.42
C GLY A 342 -8.55 27.86 13.62
N TYR A 343 -8.63 27.73 12.30
CA TYR A 343 -8.59 28.79 11.32
C TYR A 343 -9.70 28.57 10.29
N SER A 344 -10.85 29.22 10.49
CA SER A 344 -12.03 29.10 9.63
C SER A 344 -11.84 29.77 8.27
N GLY A 345 -12.38 29.15 7.20
CA GLY A 345 -12.22 29.65 5.82
C GLY A 345 -10.88 29.32 5.18
N TYR A 346 -10.07 28.51 5.88
CA TYR A 346 -8.80 28.01 5.36
C TYR A 346 -8.92 26.54 5.00
N LEU A 347 -8.62 26.20 3.75
CA LEU A 347 -8.50 24.82 3.25
C LEU A 347 -7.05 24.63 2.88
N SER A 348 -6.26 24.19 3.85
CA SER A 348 -4.84 23.98 3.64
C SER A 348 -4.60 22.78 2.72
N LEU A 349 -3.81 22.97 1.66
CA LEU A 349 -3.21 21.93 0.79
C LEU A 349 -4.17 21.10 -0.07
N VAL A 350 -5.32 20.67 0.43
CA VAL A 350 -6.28 19.86 -0.35
C VAL A 350 -6.96 20.76 -1.38
N THR A 351 -6.71 20.52 -2.66
CA THR A 351 -7.34 21.26 -3.77
C THR A 351 -8.40 20.44 -4.47
N GLU A 352 -8.35 19.12 -4.37
CA GLU A 352 -9.28 18.26 -5.08
C GLU A 352 -9.56 17.01 -4.26
N ILE A 353 -10.80 16.53 -4.32
CA ILE A 353 -11.16 15.18 -3.89
C ILE A 353 -11.90 14.53 -5.04
N GLN A 354 -11.39 13.40 -5.51
CA GLN A 354 -12.03 12.59 -6.56
C GLN A 354 -12.62 11.33 -5.94
N THR A 355 -13.72 10.85 -6.51
CA THR A 355 -14.42 9.64 -6.01
C THR A 355 -14.82 8.72 -7.15
N ASP A 356 -15.10 7.45 -6.82
CA ASP A 356 -15.61 6.42 -7.74
C ASP A 356 -17.14 6.37 -7.85
N GLY A 357 -17.86 7.34 -7.26
CA GLY A 357 -19.32 7.31 -7.17
C GLY A 357 -20.08 7.98 -8.33
N PHE A 358 -19.40 8.40 -9.40
CA PHE A 358 -19.99 9.12 -10.53
C PHE A 358 -20.41 8.21 -11.68
#